data_AF-A0A538JRK2-F1
#
_entry.id   AF-A0A538JRK2-F1
#
_cell.length_a   1.000
_cell.length_b   1.000
_cell.length_c   1.000
_cell.angle_alpha   90.00
_cell.angle_beta   90.00
_cell.angle_gamma   90.00
#
_symmetry.space_group_name_H-M   'P 1'
#
loop_
_entity.id
_entity.type
_entity.pdbx_description
1 polymer ?
#
loop_
_entity_poly.entity_id
_entity_poly.type
_entity_poly.pdbx_seq_one_letter_code
_entity_poly.pdbx_strand_id
1 'polypeptide(L)' 'MSDDALSQQRLGQIRSHLRDQFEGVFAAETIERSLADSVAATEGARIQTFRAIFVERFARDRLAELEARTARGRRGRA' A
#
# COMPACT_ATOMS: atom_id res chain seq x y z
N MET A 1 20.15 -18.65 -6.13
CA MET A 1 19.98 -17.23 -5.78
C MET A 1 18.48 -17.04 -5.58
N SER A 2 18.00 -17.01 -4.34
CA SER A 2 16.58 -16.70 -4.09
C SER A 2 16.40 -15.21 -4.40
N ASP A 3 15.91 -14.92 -5.59
CA ASP A 3 15.45 -13.59 -5.99
C ASP A 3 14.16 -13.31 -5.21
N ASP A 4 14.32 -13.00 -3.92
CA ASP A 4 13.20 -12.54 -3.10
C ASP A 4 12.82 -11.16 -3.60
N ALA A 5 11.90 -11.15 -4.57
CA ALA A 5 11.37 -9.94 -5.18
C ALA A 5 10.77 -8.98 -4.14
N LEU A 6 10.48 -9.44 -2.91
CA LEU A 6 9.97 -8.65 -1.81
C LEU A 6 10.96 -8.56 -0.62
N SER A 7 12.15 -8.03 -0.88
CA SER A 7 13.13 -7.76 0.18
C SER A 7 12.68 -6.65 1.15
N GLN A 8 13.22 -6.66 2.38
CA GLN A 8 12.96 -5.61 3.37
C GLN A 8 13.34 -4.21 2.90
N GLN A 9 14.42 -4.09 2.10
CA GLN A 9 14.81 -2.83 1.50
C GLN A 9 13.73 -2.33 0.52
N ARG A 10 13.19 -3.23 -0.31
CA ARG A 10 12.13 -2.87 -1.26
C ARG A 10 10.84 -2.47 -0.55
N LEU A 11 10.47 -3.18 0.51
CA LEU A 11 9.35 -2.79 1.38
C LEU A 11 9.57 -1.41 2.03
N GLY A 12 10.79 -1.12 2.45
CA GLY A 12 11.17 0.20 2.98
C GLY A 12 10.95 1.32 1.95
N GLN A 13 11.36 1.11 0.70
CA GLN A 13 11.16 2.06 -0.40
C GLN A 13 9.68 2.27 -0.70
N ILE A 14 8.91 1.19 -0.83
CA ILE A 14 7.45 1.24 -1.06
C ILE A 14 6.77 2.02 0.07
N ARG A 15 7.12 1.74 1.33
CA ARG A 15 6.57 2.44 2.49
C ARG A 15 6.88 3.94 2.46
N SER A 16 8.12 4.33 2.12
CA SER A 16 8.48 5.74 2.00
C SER A 16 7.66 6.42 0.92
N HIS A 17 7.58 5.83 -0.26
CA HIS A 17 6.83 6.36 -1.39
C HIS A 17 5.34 6.54 -1.06
N LEU A 18 4.71 5.57 -0.39
CA LEU A 18 3.32 5.66 0.04
C LEU A 18 3.10 6.73 1.11
N ARG A 19 4.05 6.92 2.03
CA ARG A 19 3.98 7.97 3.05
C ARG A 19 4.05 9.36 2.40
N ASP A 20 4.97 9.54 1.47
CA ASP A 20 5.11 10.80 0.73
C ASP A 20 3.86 11.09 -0.11
N GLN A 21 3.31 10.07 -0.77
CA GLN A 21 2.12 10.22 -1.62
C GLN A 21 0.86 10.62 -0.84
N PHE A 22 0.69 10.12 0.38
CA PHE A 22 -0.51 10.32 1.21
C PHE A 22 -0.23 11.18 2.45
N GLU A 23 0.82 12.01 2.40
CA GLU A 23 1.16 12.94 3.46
C GLU A 23 -0.02 13.87 3.76
N GLY A 24 -0.31 14.07 5.04
CA GLY A 24 -1.45 14.89 5.49
C GLY A 24 -2.82 14.27 5.25
N VAL A 25 -2.92 13.15 4.53
CA VAL A 25 -4.17 12.40 4.32
C VAL A 25 -4.32 11.28 5.34
N PHE A 26 -3.26 10.49 5.53
CA PHE A 26 -3.25 9.35 6.44
C PHE A 26 -2.08 9.42 7.43
N ALA A 27 -2.30 8.89 8.64
CA ALA A 27 -1.22 8.65 9.59
C ALA A 27 -0.31 7.50 9.09
N ALA A 28 0.96 7.53 9.51
CA ALA A 28 1.94 6.49 9.15
C ALA A 28 1.46 5.07 9.49
N GLU A 29 0.74 4.90 10.60
CA GLU A 29 0.16 3.62 11.02
C GLU A 29 -0.83 3.05 10.00
N THR A 30 -1.68 3.90 9.39
CA THR A 30 -2.64 3.49 8.35
C THR A 30 -1.90 3.02 7.09
N ILE A 31 -0.84 3.73 6.70
CA ILE A 31 0.01 3.34 5.57
C ILE A 31 0.66 1.98 5.84
N GLU A 32 1.25 1.79 7.02
CA GLU A 32 1.87 0.53 7.42
C GLU A 32 0.91 -0.63 7.44
N ARG A 33 -0.30 -0.41 7.97
CA ARG A 33 -1.34 -1.44 7.97
C ARG A 33 -1.77 -1.83 6.56
N SER A 34 -2.01 -0.84 5.68
CA SER A 34 -2.38 -1.12 4.29
C SER A 34 -1.28 -1.88 3.54
N LEU A 35 -0.01 -1.53 3.79
CA LEU A 35 1.14 -2.24 3.22
C LEU A 35 1.22 -3.68 3.73
N ALA A 36 1.10 -3.90 5.04
CA ALA A 36 1.12 -5.24 5.64
C ALA A 36 -0.01 -6.12 5.11
N ASP A 37 -1.24 -5.58 5.03
CA ASP A 37 -2.39 -6.28 4.45
C ASP A 37 -2.14 -6.65 2.97
N SER A 38 -1.45 -5.79 2.21
CA SER A 38 -1.13 -6.04 0.80
C SER A 38 -0.03 -7.09 0.62
N VAL A 39 0.94 -7.15 1.55
CA VAL A 39 1.94 -8.24 1.61
C VAL A 39 1.26 -9.58 1.86
N ALA A 40 0.34 -9.63 2.83
CA ALA A 40 -0.42 -10.84 3.16
C ALA A 40 -1.31 -11.29 1.98
N ALA A 41 -2.00 -10.34 1.34
CA ALA A 41 -2.88 -10.63 0.19
C ALA A 41 -2.14 -11.21 -1.03
N THR A 42 -0.81 -11.04 -1.11
CA THR A 42 0.01 -11.51 -2.23
C THR A 42 0.88 -12.71 -1.87
N GLU A 43 0.81 -13.24 -0.64
CA GLU A 43 1.66 -14.34 -0.18
C GLU A 43 1.46 -15.63 -0.99
N GLY A 44 0.22 -15.90 -1.42
CA GLY A 44 -0.15 -17.04 -2.27
C GLY A 44 -0.01 -16.79 -3.78
N ALA A 45 0.62 -15.70 -4.22
CA ALA A 45 0.69 -15.36 -5.64
C ALA A 45 1.52 -16.39 -6.42
N ARG A 46 0.98 -16.86 -7.56
CA ARG A 46 1.65 -17.85 -8.42
C ARG A 46 2.92 -17.31 -9.08
N ILE A 47 2.99 -15.99 -9.31
CA ILE A 47 4.14 -15.30 -9.90
C ILE A 47 4.77 -14.41 -8.84
N GLN A 48 5.91 -14.85 -8.30
CA GLN A 48 6.59 -14.15 -7.20
C GLN A 48 7.52 -13.04 -7.70
N THR A 49 8.04 -13.13 -8.94
CA THR A 49 8.99 -12.19 -9.53
C THR A 49 8.51 -10.73 -9.52
N PHE A 50 7.20 -10.51 -9.57
CA PHE A 50 6.60 -9.16 -9.58
C PHE A 50 5.86 -8.83 -8.28
N ARG A 51 6.06 -9.61 -7.21
CA ARG A 51 5.29 -9.46 -5.97
C ARG A 51 5.41 -8.06 -5.37
N ALA A 52 6.59 -7.45 -5.36
CA ALA A 52 6.76 -6.08 -4.88
C ALA A 52 5.93 -5.05 -5.65
N ILE A 53 5.81 -5.19 -6.97
CA ILE A 53 4.98 -4.30 -7.80
C ILE A 53 3.50 -4.47 -7.42
N PHE A 54 3.05 -5.71 -7.22
CA PHE A 54 1.68 -5.97 -6.79
C PHE A 54 1.41 -5.45 -5.39
N VAL A 55 2.33 -5.65 -4.44
CA VAL A 55 2.20 -5.13 -3.07
C VAL A 55 2.05 -3.60 -3.07
N GLU A 56 2.93 -2.90 -3.78
CA GLU A 56 2.86 -1.43 -3.90
C GLU A 56 1.54 -0.98 -4.53
N ARG A 57 1.13 -1.64 -5.62
CA ARG A 57 -0.10 -1.31 -6.33
C ARG A 57 -1.35 -1.54 -5.47
N PHE A 58 -1.43 -2.68 -4.79
CA PHE A 58 -2.55 -3.01 -3.91
C PHE A 58 -2.64 -2.03 -2.75
N ALA A 59 -1.52 -1.72 -2.10
CA ALA A 59 -1.48 -0.79 -1.00
C ALA A 59 -1.95 0.60 -1.44
N ARG A 60 -1.46 1.08 -2.59
CA ARG A 60 -1.86 2.37 -3.17
C ARG A 60 -3.34 2.41 -3.52
N ASP A 61 -3.87 1.40 -4.18
CA ASP A 61 -5.27 1.37 -4.60
C ASP A 61 -6.22 1.36 -3.39
N ARG A 62 -5.89 0.60 -2.33
CA ARG A 62 -6.65 0.59 -1.06
C ARG A 62 -6.67 1.97 -0.40
N LEU A 63 -5.52 2.64 -0.34
CA LEU A 63 -5.40 3.98 0.26
C LEU A 63 -6.15 5.04 -0.55
N ALA A 64 -6.02 5.01 -1.87
CA ALA A 64 -6.73 5.92 -2.76
C ALA A 64 -8.26 5.73 -2.67
N GLU A 65 -8.74 4.49 -2.58
CA GLU A 65 -10.17 4.22 -2.36
C GLU A 65 -10.63 4.76 -1.00
N LEU A 66 -9.84 4.56 0.07
CA LEU A 66 -10.15 5.06 1.40
C LEU A 66 -10.23 6.60 1.41
N GLU A 67 -9.28 7.26 0.76
CA GLU A 67 -9.27 8.72 0.60
C GLU A 67 -10.54 9.19 -0.13
N ALA A 68 -10.84 8.59 -1.28
CA ALA A 68 -12.03 8.92 -2.06
C ALA A 68 -13.33 8.74 -1.26
N ARG A 69 -13.43 7.68 -0.46
CA ARG A 69 -14.57 7.41 0.44
C ARG A 69 -14.69 8.48 1.52
N THR A 70 -13.60 8.87 2.17
CA THR A 70 -13.63 9.92 3.21
C THR A 70 -13.97 11.29 2.63
N ALA A 71 -13.45 11.63 1.44
CA ALA A 71 -13.77 12.87 0.75
C ALA A 71 -15.25 12.96 0.35
N ARG A 72 -15.84 11.85 -0.13
CA ARG A 72 -17.27 11.78 -0.48
C ARG A 72 -18.18 11.94 0.75
N GLY A 73 -17.80 11.35 1.89
CA GLY A 73 -18.54 11.49 3.15
C GLY A 73 -18.57 12.93 3.68
N ARG A 74 -17.50 13.72 3.46
CA ARG A 74 -17.46 15.14 3.85
C ARG A 74 -18.38 16.03 3.00
N ARG A 75 -18.55 15.72 1.71
CA ARG A 75 -19.39 16.53 0.79
C ARG A 75 -20.90 16.36 0.99
N GLY A 76 -21.35 15.24 1.55
CA GLY A 76 -22.78 14.97 1.77
C GLY A 76 -23.34 15.48 3.10
N ARG A 77 -22.53 16.17 3.92
CA ARG A 77 -22.90 16.62 5.27
C ARG A 77 -22.91 18.16 5.42
N ALA A 78 -22.70 18.88 4.33
CA ALA A 78 -22.70 20.34 4.25
C ALA A 78 -24.01 20.85 3.64
#